data_AF-A0A973BJS3-F1
#
_entry.id   AF-A0A973BJS3-F1
#
_cell.length_a   1.000
_cell.length_b   1.000
_cell.length_c   1.000
_cell.angle_alpha   90.00
_cell.angle_beta   90.00
_cell.angle_gamma   90.00
#
_symmetry.space_group_name_H-M   'P 1'
#
loop_
_entity.id
_entity.type
_entity.pdbx_description
1 polymer ?
#
loop_
_entity_poly.entity_id
_entity_poly.type
_entity_poly.pdbx_seq_one_letter_code
_entity_poly.pdbx_strand_id
1 'polypeptide(L)'
;MAAKRSADAFKALAGRTGMCPAAALLAPAEETQPEAEPEVGAPWELPKRQLLECVCEGASVGGQSLLECLLRAPWETGVFNALVDASCSLDPATLLDGVSERLLWVQVRGSQQLVRALDLLLRDDNFALVAADLRGLPAAQLQAIQPFAWYRLQRLAHQRAGGCVILSDAPSVRCADRRMRLSKHRSLKDLDRCRTDLLSALERTARTYNRGQVLAV
;
A
#
# COMPACT_ATOMS: atom_id res chain seq x y z
N MET A 1 1.58 21.33 -30.68
CA MET A 1 0.19 20.95 -31.02
C MET A 1 -0.24 19.54 -30.55
N ALA A 2 0.65 18.66 -30.08
CA ALA A 2 0.27 17.33 -29.59
C ALA A 2 -0.31 17.30 -28.16
N ALA A 3 0.23 18.10 -27.23
CA ALA A 3 -0.18 18.07 -25.81
C ALA A 3 -1.56 18.71 -25.50
N LYS A 4 -1.99 19.71 -26.30
CA LYS A 4 -3.33 20.32 -26.16
C LYS A 4 -4.44 19.40 -26.70
N ARG A 5 -4.11 18.53 -27.67
CA ARG A 5 -5.04 17.52 -28.20
C ARG A 5 -5.32 16.38 -27.22
N SER A 6 -4.36 15.99 -26.39
CA SER A 6 -4.55 14.90 -25.43
C SER A 6 -5.42 15.31 -24.24
N ALA A 7 -5.28 16.52 -23.70
CA ALA A 7 -6.12 16.98 -22.59
C ALA A 7 -7.58 17.26 -23.01
N ASP A 8 -7.77 17.85 -24.19
CA ASP A 8 -9.11 18.13 -24.72
C ASP A 8 -9.79 16.86 -25.26
N ALA A 9 -9.03 15.86 -25.73
CA ALA A 9 -9.54 14.52 -25.99
C ALA A 9 -9.91 13.77 -24.70
N PHE A 10 -9.17 13.96 -23.61
CA PHE A 10 -9.46 13.33 -22.31
C PHE A 10 -10.75 13.90 -21.67
N LYS A 11 -10.98 15.22 -21.78
CA LYS A 11 -12.25 15.85 -21.37
C LYS A 11 -13.42 15.45 -22.26
N ALA A 12 -13.20 15.28 -23.56
CA ALA A 12 -14.22 14.81 -24.49
C ALA A 12 -14.53 13.31 -24.37
N LEU A 13 -13.57 12.48 -23.92
CA LEU A 13 -13.81 11.06 -23.62
C LEU A 13 -14.57 10.93 -22.30
N ALA A 14 -14.18 11.65 -21.24
CA ALA A 14 -14.86 11.63 -19.94
C ALA A 14 -16.36 12.01 -20.03
N GLY A 15 -16.70 12.93 -20.94
CA GLY A 15 -18.08 13.31 -21.26
C GLY A 15 -18.84 12.35 -22.19
N ARG A 16 -18.17 11.39 -22.86
CA ARG A 16 -18.77 10.43 -23.82
C ARG A 16 -18.74 8.96 -23.38
N THR A 17 -17.86 8.57 -22.45
CA THR A 17 -17.62 7.16 -22.08
C THR A 17 -18.42 6.67 -20.88
N GLY A 18 -19.32 7.47 -20.31
CA GLY A 18 -19.91 7.14 -19.01
C GLY A 18 -18.81 6.82 -18.00
N MET A 19 -17.78 7.69 -17.89
CA MET A 19 -16.74 7.53 -16.87
C MET A 19 -17.43 7.43 -15.52
N CYS A 20 -17.47 6.20 -15.03
CA CYS A 20 -17.76 5.92 -13.66
C CYS A 20 -16.84 6.79 -12.79
N PRO A 21 -17.39 7.55 -11.82
CA PRO A 21 -16.55 8.26 -10.88
C PRO A 21 -15.66 7.22 -10.16
N ALA A 22 -14.58 7.63 -9.49
CA ALA A 22 -13.87 6.73 -8.56
C ALA A 22 -14.84 6.00 -7.59
N ALA A 23 -16.04 6.56 -7.37
CA ALA A 23 -17.22 5.93 -6.78
C ALA A 23 -17.65 4.55 -7.33
N ALA A 24 -17.40 4.19 -8.61
CA ALA A 24 -17.77 2.87 -9.13
C ALA A 24 -16.73 1.79 -8.88
N LEU A 25 -15.47 2.16 -8.60
CA LEU A 25 -14.46 1.26 -8.00
C LEU A 25 -14.74 1.02 -6.50
N LEU A 26 -15.76 1.71 -5.96
CA LEU A 26 -16.20 1.71 -4.58
C LEU A 26 -17.63 1.17 -4.42
N ALA A 27 -18.17 0.49 -5.44
CA ALA A 27 -19.34 -0.35 -5.23
C ALA A 27 -19.07 -1.26 -4.02
N PRO A 28 -19.98 -1.32 -3.03
CA PRO A 28 -19.79 -2.18 -1.88
C PRO A 28 -19.66 -3.61 -2.40
N ALA A 29 -18.68 -4.36 -1.89
CA ALA A 29 -18.63 -5.79 -2.13
C ALA A 29 -19.98 -6.36 -1.68
N GLU A 30 -20.72 -6.97 -2.61
CA GLU A 30 -21.88 -7.77 -2.30
C GLU A 30 -21.51 -8.83 -1.27
N GLU A 31 -22.46 -9.12 -0.39
CA GLU A 31 -22.35 -10.03 0.74
C GLU A 31 -21.69 -11.36 0.35
N THR A 32 -20.64 -11.69 1.08
CA THR A 32 -19.78 -12.87 0.91
C THR A 32 -20.60 -14.16 0.89
N GLN A 33 -20.68 -14.83 -0.27
CA GLN A 33 -20.93 -16.26 -0.38
C GLN A 33 -19.66 -17.06 -0.01
N PRO A 34 -19.77 -18.34 0.42
CA PRO A 34 -18.70 -19.01 1.15
C PRO A 34 -17.54 -19.44 0.25
N GLU A 35 -16.34 -19.08 0.72
CA GLU A 35 -15.03 -19.74 0.56
C GLU A 35 -14.81 -20.59 -0.71
N ALA A 36 -14.34 -19.92 -1.78
CA ALA A 36 -13.46 -20.56 -2.75
C ALA A 36 -12.01 -20.42 -2.26
N GLU A 37 -11.24 -21.50 -2.31
CA GLU A 37 -9.81 -21.47 -1.98
C GLU A 37 -9.10 -20.42 -2.87
N PRO A 38 -8.30 -19.50 -2.30
CA PRO A 38 -7.67 -18.45 -3.07
C PRO A 38 -6.68 -19.06 -4.08
N GLU A 39 -6.84 -18.73 -5.36
CA GLU A 39 -5.85 -19.06 -6.38
C GLU A 39 -4.49 -18.51 -5.96
N VAL A 40 -3.45 -19.35 -6.07
CA VAL A 40 -2.07 -19.00 -5.76
C VAL A 40 -1.64 -17.82 -6.64
N GLY A 41 -1.49 -16.62 -6.04
CA GLY A 41 -1.14 -15.39 -6.77
C GLY A 41 -2.29 -14.39 -6.97
N ALA A 42 -3.44 -14.61 -6.33
CA ALA A 42 -4.47 -13.59 -6.20
C ALA A 42 -3.89 -12.29 -5.58
N PRO A 43 -4.29 -11.10 -6.04
CA PRO A 43 -3.77 -9.85 -5.49
C PRO A 43 -4.06 -9.74 -4.00
N TRP A 44 -3.07 -9.28 -3.22
CA TRP A 44 -3.27 -9.07 -1.80
C TRP A 44 -4.31 -7.97 -1.58
N GLU A 45 -5.48 -8.32 -1.05
CA GLU A 45 -6.53 -7.34 -0.81
C GLU A 45 -6.35 -6.67 0.55
N LEU A 46 -6.22 -5.34 0.52
CA LEU A 46 -6.19 -4.55 1.74
C LEU A 46 -7.60 -4.21 2.17
N PRO A 47 -7.92 -4.34 3.47
CA PRO A 47 -9.19 -3.87 3.98
C PRO A 47 -9.29 -2.35 3.73
N LYS A 48 -10.32 -1.94 2.98
CA LYS A 48 -10.59 -0.53 2.70
C LYS A 48 -10.96 0.20 3.99
N ARG A 49 -10.78 1.53 3.98
CA ARG A 49 -11.17 2.42 5.08
C ARG A 49 -10.50 2.08 6.41
N GLN A 50 -9.28 1.55 6.36
CA GLN A 50 -8.48 1.15 7.53
C GLN A 50 -7.04 1.59 7.32
N LEU A 51 -6.36 1.89 8.43
CA LEU A 51 -4.93 2.08 8.48
C LEU A 51 -4.26 0.75 8.84
N LEU A 52 -3.70 0.06 7.85
CA LEU A 52 -2.92 -1.16 8.07
C LEU A 52 -1.47 -0.81 8.40
N GLU A 53 -0.90 -1.44 9.43
CA GLU A 53 0.55 -1.46 9.63
C GLU A 53 1.11 -2.86 9.28
N CYS A 54 2.09 -2.93 8.39
CA CYS A 54 2.88 -4.13 8.14
C CYS A 54 4.24 -3.99 8.84
N VAL A 55 4.41 -4.74 9.93
CA VAL A 55 5.66 -4.79 10.68
C VAL A 55 6.57 -5.86 10.07
N CYS A 56 7.69 -5.43 9.51
CA CYS A 56 8.74 -6.27 8.97
C CYS A 56 9.82 -6.47 10.04
N GLU A 57 9.90 -7.67 10.63
CA GLU A 57 10.84 -7.97 11.72
C GLU A 57 12.26 -8.25 11.20
N GLY A 58 12.78 -7.34 10.40
CA GLY A 58 14.15 -7.36 9.87
C GLY A 58 14.24 -7.36 8.35
N ALA A 59 15.48 -7.38 7.85
CA ALA A 59 15.77 -7.43 6.43
C ALA A 59 15.33 -8.77 5.82
N SER A 60 14.99 -8.72 4.52
CA SER A 60 14.69 -9.91 3.72
C SER A 60 13.55 -10.78 4.27
N VAL A 61 12.56 -10.19 4.97
CA VAL A 61 11.31 -10.87 5.35
C VAL A 61 10.20 -10.75 4.29
N GLY A 62 10.52 -10.11 3.15
CA GLY A 62 9.63 -9.97 1.99
C GLY A 62 8.70 -8.75 2.01
N GLY A 63 8.92 -7.77 2.87
CA GLY A 63 8.10 -6.56 2.89
C GLY A 63 8.18 -5.73 1.59
N GLN A 64 9.32 -5.72 0.88
CA GLN A 64 9.38 -5.09 -0.46
C GLN A 64 8.55 -5.88 -1.47
N SER A 65 8.61 -7.21 -1.42
CA SER A 65 7.79 -8.06 -2.30
C SER A 65 6.30 -7.84 -2.09
N LEU A 66 5.86 -7.72 -0.83
CA LEU A 66 4.49 -7.37 -0.48
C LEU A 66 4.12 -5.97 -0.98
N LEU A 67 4.96 -4.96 -0.71
CA LEU A 67 4.71 -3.58 -1.14
C LEU A 67 4.49 -3.50 -2.65
N GLU A 68 5.36 -4.13 -3.43
CA GLU A 68 5.26 -4.14 -4.88
C GLU A 68 3.99 -4.84 -5.38
N CYS A 69 3.56 -5.92 -4.73
CA CYS A 69 2.29 -6.58 -5.06
C CYS A 69 1.08 -5.69 -4.79
N LEU A 70 1.11 -4.96 -3.68
CA LEU A 70 0.07 -4.00 -3.29
C LEU A 70 0.05 -2.78 -4.22
N LEU A 71 1.21 -2.33 -4.69
CA LEU A 71 1.34 -1.22 -5.63
C LEU A 71 0.98 -1.60 -7.07
N ARG A 72 0.75 -2.87 -7.36
CA ARG A 72 0.35 -3.33 -8.70
C ARG A 72 -1.11 -2.95 -8.96
N ALA A 73 -1.32 -1.76 -9.51
CA ALA A 73 -2.58 -1.40 -10.14
C ALA A 73 -2.63 -1.99 -11.56
N PRO A 74 -3.73 -2.67 -11.98
CA PRO A 74 -3.88 -3.08 -13.36
C PRO A 74 -3.92 -1.85 -14.27
N TRP A 75 -3.19 -1.89 -15.39
CA TRP A 75 -3.04 -0.74 -16.28
C TRP A 75 -4.39 -0.21 -16.81
N GLU A 76 -5.34 -1.13 -17.01
CA GLU A 76 -6.68 -0.87 -17.52
C GLU A 76 -7.57 -0.09 -16.55
N THR A 77 -7.25 -0.08 -15.26
CA THR A 77 -8.05 0.62 -14.24
C THR A 77 -7.88 2.14 -14.32
N GLY A 78 -6.81 2.62 -14.93
CA GLY A 78 -6.50 4.05 -15.00
C GLY A 78 -6.10 4.69 -13.67
N VAL A 79 -6.03 3.92 -12.57
CA VAL A 79 -5.82 4.44 -11.21
C VAL A 79 -4.32 4.56 -10.90
N PHE A 80 -3.97 5.51 -10.04
CA PHE A 80 -2.62 5.71 -9.53
C PHE A 80 -2.49 5.17 -8.11
N ASN A 81 -1.28 4.76 -7.75
CA ASN A 81 -0.90 4.49 -6.37
C ASN A 81 0.11 5.53 -5.91
N ALA A 82 0.21 5.76 -4.61
CA ALA A 82 1.23 6.62 -4.04
C ALA A 82 2.08 5.84 -3.02
N LEU A 83 3.39 6.05 -3.07
CA LEU A 83 4.33 5.55 -2.09
C LEU A 83 5.10 6.72 -1.47
N VAL A 84 4.99 6.87 -0.14
CA VAL A 84 5.87 7.72 0.64
C VAL A 84 7.05 6.89 1.13
N ASP A 85 8.25 7.16 0.62
CA ASP A 85 9.47 6.42 0.95
C ASP A 85 10.35 7.25 1.87
N ALA A 86 10.46 6.85 3.14
CA ALA A 86 11.19 7.59 4.15
C ALA A 86 12.69 7.30 4.19
N SER A 87 13.13 6.15 3.67
CA SER A 87 14.52 5.73 3.66
C SER A 87 15.17 5.82 2.27
N CYS A 88 14.40 6.15 1.22
CA CYS A 88 14.85 6.07 -0.17
C CYS A 88 15.41 4.70 -0.52
N SER A 89 14.72 3.66 -0.05
CA SER A 89 15.13 2.27 -0.23
C SER A 89 14.46 1.61 -1.43
N LEU A 90 13.47 2.27 -2.06
CA LEU A 90 12.89 1.77 -3.30
C LEU A 90 13.92 1.87 -4.45
N ASP A 91 14.13 0.76 -5.14
CA ASP A 91 14.80 0.73 -6.43
C ASP A 91 13.75 0.58 -7.55
N PRO A 92 13.44 1.66 -8.32
CA PRO A 92 12.44 1.60 -9.39
C PRO A 92 12.77 0.60 -10.50
N ALA A 93 14.04 0.25 -10.70
CA ALA A 93 14.45 -0.71 -11.73
C ALA A 93 14.05 -2.15 -11.38
N THR A 94 13.73 -2.41 -10.11
CA THR A 94 13.33 -3.74 -9.63
C THR A 94 11.82 -3.96 -9.62
N LEU A 95 11.03 -2.92 -9.92
CA LEU A 95 9.57 -3.00 -9.97
C LEU A 95 9.10 -3.77 -11.21
N LEU A 96 8.03 -4.56 -11.02
CA LEU A 96 7.28 -5.16 -12.12
C LEU A 96 6.82 -4.12 -13.14
N ASP A 97 6.75 -4.53 -14.40
CA ASP A 97 6.34 -3.69 -15.51
C ASP A 97 4.99 -2.99 -15.25
N GLY A 98 4.93 -1.70 -15.62
CA GLY A 98 3.74 -0.86 -15.48
C GLY A 98 3.47 -0.32 -14.07
N VAL A 99 4.12 -0.83 -13.01
CA VAL A 99 3.98 -0.27 -11.65
C VAL A 99 4.53 1.15 -11.59
N SER A 100 5.73 1.36 -12.12
CA SER A 100 6.46 2.63 -12.10
C SER A 100 5.71 3.76 -12.81
N GLU A 101 4.97 3.44 -13.87
CA GLU A 101 4.23 4.41 -14.68
C GLU A 101 2.99 4.98 -13.97
N ARG A 102 2.50 4.28 -12.95
CA ARG A 102 1.27 4.61 -12.19
C ARG A 102 1.56 4.86 -10.72
N LEU A 103 2.82 5.08 -10.37
CA LEU A 103 3.26 5.31 -9.01
C LEU A 103 3.68 6.77 -8.82
N LEU A 104 2.98 7.48 -7.94
CA LEU A 104 3.51 8.70 -7.34
C LEU A 104 4.49 8.30 -6.23
N TRP A 105 5.79 8.36 -6.53
CA TRP A 105 6.84 8.11 -5.55
C TRP A 105 7.28 9.42 -4.88
N VAL A 106 7.05 9.51 -3.58
CA VAL A 106 7.40 10.67 -2.75
C VAL A 106 8.49 10.28 -1.78
N GLN A 107 9.70 10.74 -2.04
CA GLN A 107 10.83 10.57 -1.13
C GLN A 107 10.74 11.63 -0.03
N VAL A 108 10.81 11.21 1.23
CA VAL A 108 10.76 12.13 2.38
C VAL A 108 12.01 12.01 3.24
N ARG A 109 12.36 13.10 3.91
CA ARG A 109 13.46 13.20 4.87
C ARG A 109 12.90 13.60 6.22
N GLY A 110 12.87 12.65 7.14
CA GLY A 110 12.42 12.86 8.52
C GLY A 110 10.91 12.87 8.71
N SER A 111 10.52 12.90 9.97
CA SER A 111 9.13 12.71 10.43
C SER A 111 8.17 13.81 10.01
N GLN A 112 8.61 15.08 9.96
CA GLN A 112 7.74 16.19 9.55
C GLN A 112 7.31 16.08 8.09
N GLN A 113 8.25 15.77 7.18
CA GLN A 113 7.94 15.59 5.76
C GLN A 113 7.07 14.37 5.54
N LEU A 114 7.34 13.28 6.26
CA LEU A 114 6.51 12.07 6.25
C LEU A 114 5.05 12.36 6.61
N VAL A 115 4.81 13.00 7.75
CA VAL A 115 3.44 13.32 8.20
C VAL A 115 2.75 14.26 7.22
N ARG A 116 3.46 15.26 6.69
CA ARG A 116 2.90 16.18 5.68
C ARG A 116 2.54 15.48 4.38
N ALA A 117 3.42 14.61 3.87
CA ALA A 117 3.17 13.86 2.65
C ALA A 117 1.95 12.94 2.82
N LEU A 118 1.87 12.22 3.93
CA LEU A 118 0.72 11.37 4.23
C LEU A 118 -0.57 12.18 4.43
N ASP A 119 -0.54 13.32 5.11
CA ASP A 119 -1.75 14.15 5.28
C ASP A 119 -2.31 14.64 3.93
N LEU A 120 -1.43 15.02 2.99
CA LEU A 120 -1.83 15.44 1.65
C LEU A 120 -2.38 14.27 0.82
N LEU A 121 -1.65 13.16 0.76
CA LEU A 121 -2.02 12.01 -0.07
C LEU A 121 -3.28 11.31 0.46
N LEU A 122 -3.45 11.21 1.78
CA LEU A 122 -4.62 10.56 2.35
C LEU A 122 -5.93 11.32 2.11
N ARG A 123 -5.86 12.64 1.85
CA ARG A 123 -7.01 13.48 1.48
C ARG A 123 -7.41 13.35 0.02
N ASP A 124 -6.52 12.83 -0.82
CA ASP A 124 -6.75 12.68 -2.25
C ASP A 124 -7.29 11.27 -2.54
N ASP A 125 -8.53 11.19 -3.00
CA ASP A 125 -9.20 9.93 -3.36
C ASP A 125 -8.85 9.43 -4.78
N ASN A 126 -7.96 10.11 -5.51
CA ASN A 126 -7.49 9.64 -6.81
C ASN A 126 -6.50 8.47 -6.72
N PHE A 127 -6.02 8.14 -5.51
CA PHE A 127 -5.11 7.03 -5.29
C PHE A 127 -5.84 5.78 -4.79
N ALA A 128 -5.73 4.67 -5.52
CA ALA A 128 -6.26 3.37 -5.08
C ALA A 128 -5.58 2.90 -3.80
N LEU A 129 -4.27 3.12 -3.69
CA LEU A 129 -3.47 2.83 -2.51
C LEU A 129 -2.56 4.02 -2.16
N VAL A 130 -2.54 4.38 -0.88
CA VAL A 130 -1.45 5.18 -0.29
C VAL A 130 -0.64 4.28 0.63
N ALA A 131 0.58 3.97 0.20
CA ALA A 131 1.57 3.22 0.97
C ALA A 131 2.61 4.17 1.57
N ALA A 132 3.12 3.83 2.75
CA ALA A 132 4.27 4.49 3.35
C ALA A 132 5.30 3.44 3.73
N ASP A 133 6.55 3.59 3.28
CA ASP A 133 7.66 2.77 3.72
C ASP A 133 8.52 3.53 4.73
N LEU A 134 8.43 3.11 6.00
CA LEU A 134 9.15 3.71 7.12
C LEU A 134 10.34 2.86 7.56
N ARG A 135 10.57 1.72 6.90
CA ARG A 135 11.65 0.80 7.23
C ARG A 135 12.99 1.47 6.99
N GLY A 136 13.93 1.27 7.90
CA GLY A 136 15.22 1.94 7.91
C GLY A 136 15.19 3.37 8.45
N LEU A 137 14.02 3.94 8.79
CA LEU A 137 13.96 5.24 9.46
C LEU A 137 14.37 5.08 10.94
N PRO A 138 15.24 5.95 11.50
CA PRO A 138 15.66 5.82 12.89
C PRO A 138 14.46 5.86 13.86
N ALA A 139 14.44 4.95 14.83
CA ALA A 139 13.36 4.84 15.81
C ALA A 139 13.09 6.18 16.53
N ALA A 140 14.14 6.96 16.82
CA ALA A 140 14.02 8.29 17.44
C ALA A 140 13.17 9.26 16.59
N GLN A 141 13.29 9.21 15.25
CA GLN A 141 12.51 10.07 14.35
C GLN A 141 11.04 9.64 14.30
N LEU A 142 10.76 8.32 14.30
CA LEU A 142 9.40 7.79 14.36
C LEU A 142 8.73 8.10 15.71
N GLN A 143 9.46 7.96 16.81
CA GLN A 143 8.98 8.26 18.16
C GLN A 143 8.72 9.76 18.38
N ALA A 144 9.41 10.63 17.63
CA ALA A 144 9.16 12.07 17.67
C ALA A 144 7.81 12.47 17.03
N ILE A 145 7.19 11.59 16.23
CA ILE A 145 5.86 11.83 15.66
C ILE A 145 4.84 11.82 16.79
N GLN A 146 4.16 12.95 16.95
CA GLN A 146 3.19 13.12 18.01
C GLN A 146 2.01 12.15 17.85
N PRO A 147 1.49 11.55 18.93
CA PRO A 147 0.38 10.60 18.84
C PRO A 147 -0.84 11.14 18.10
N PHE A 148 -1.20 12.42 18.28
CA PHE A 148 -2.33 13.03 17.58
C PHE A 148 -2.17 13.06 16.06
N ALA A 149 -0.93 13.09 15.54
CA ALA A 149 -0.67 13.03 14.12
C ALA A 149 -1.07 11.65 13.56
N TRP A 150 -0.72 10.57 14.26
CA TRP A 150 -1.13 9.21 13.88
C TRP A 150 -2.66 9.06 13.87
N TYR A 151 -3.34 9.50 14.93
CA TYR A 151 -4.81 9.45 14.98
C TYR A 151 -5.46 10.28 13.88
N ARG A 152 -4.88 11.43 13.53
CA ARG A 152 -5.34 12.25 12.40
C ARG A 152 -5.18 11.50 11.07
N LEU A 153 -4.02 10.89 10.81
CA LEU A 153 -3.78 10.08 9.60
C LEU A 153 -4.73 8.88 9.52
N GLN A 154 -4.99 8.20 10.65
CA GLN A 154 -5.98 7.12 10.72
C GLN A 154 -7.38 7.60 10.33
N ARG A 155 -7.82 8.75 10.84
CA ARG A 155 -9.13 9.31 10.47
C ARG A 155 -9.23 9.63 8.98
N LEU A 156 -8.15 10.12 8.37
CA LEU A 156 -8.10 10.31 6.92
C LEU A 156 -8.16 8.96 6.18
N ALA A 157 -7.46 7.94 6.68
CA ALA A 157 -7.53 6.56 6.17
C ALA A 157 -8.94 5.95 6.27
N HIS A 158 -9.75 6.32 7.27
CA HIS A 158 -11.13 5.86 7.41
C HIS A 158 -12.13 6.58 6.48
N GLN A 159 -11.80 7.81 6.09
CA GLN A 159 -12.64 8.64 5.22
C GLN A 159 -12.40 8.33 3.74
N ARG A 160 -11.15 8.02 3.40
CA ARG A 160 -10.76 7.71 2.04
C ARG A 160 -11.27 6.34 1.60
N ALA A 161 -11.43 6.22 0.30
CA ALA A 161 -12.04 5.06 -0.29
C ALA A 161 -11.02 3.98 -0.71
N GLY A 162 -9.81 4.44 -1.04
CA GLY A 162 -8.65 3.58 -1.32
C GLY A 162 -8.03 2.94 -0.07
N GLY A 163 -7.14 1.98 -0.29
CA GLY A 163 -6.37 1.32 0.76
C GLY A 163 -5.31 2.23 1.37
N CYS A 164 -4.90 1.91 2.60
CA CYS A 164 -3.76 2.55 3.26
C CYS A 164 -2.91 1.51 4.00
N VAL A 165 -1.60 1.53 3.74
CA VAL A 165 -0.64 0.64 4.40
C VAL A 165 0.61 1.39 4.80
N ILE A 166 1.11 1.12 6.00
CA ILE A 166 2.39 1.61 6.51
C ILE A 166 3.29 0.42 6.77
N LEU A 167 4.48 0.39 6.18
CA LEU A 167 5.52 -0.59 6.46
C LEU A 167 6.49 -0.01 7.48
N SER A 168 6.81 -0.79 8.51
CA SER A 168 7.70 -0.38 9.60
C SER A 168 8.55 -1.56 10.10
N ASP A 169 9.71 -1.28 10.71
CA ASP A 169 10.57 -2.34 11.28
C ASP A 169 10.05 -2.83 12.64
N ALA A 170 9.21 -2.03 13.29
CA ALA A 170 8.67 -2.25 14.61
C ALA A 170 7.26 -1.61 14.71
N PRO A 171 6.39 -2.09 15.61
CA PRO A 171 5.04 -1.55 15.79
C PRO A 171 5.07 -0.09 16.26
N SER A 172 5.02 0.83 15.30
CA SER A 172 5.24 2.27 15.47
C SER A 172 3.93 3.05 15.39
N VAL A 173 2.99 2.56 14.59
CA VAL A 173 1.66 3.16 14.40
C VAL A 173 0.71 2.65 15.49
N ARG A 174 0.59 3.41 16.59
CA ARG A 174 -0.21 3.00 17.76
C ARG A 174 -1.69 2.79 17.46
N CYS A 175 -2.23 3.54 16.51
CA CYS A 175 -3.63 3.51 16.12
C CYS A 175 -3.85 2.77 14.79
N ALA A 176 -2.99 1.82 14.43
CA ALA A 176 -3.26 0.93 13.31
C ALA A 176 -4.50 0.08 13.61
N ASP A 177 -5.44 0.01 12.67
CA ASP A 177 -6.66 -0.79 12.82
C ASP A 177 -6.33 -2.28 12.80
N ARG A 178 -5.42 -2.64 11.89
CA ARG A 178 -4.88 -3.98 11.75
C ARG A 178 -3.37 -3.91 11.66
N ARG A 179 -2.73 -4.97 12.14
CA ARG A 179 -1.29 -5.14 12.00
C ARG A 179 -0.98 -6.47 11.36
N MET A 180 -0.17 -6.47 10.31
CA MET A 180 0.45 -7.67 9.76
C MET A 180 1.89 -7.76 10.26
N ARG A 181 2.36 -8.97 10.58
CA ARG A 181 3.77 -9.22 10.90
C ARG A 181 4.40 -10.15 9.90
N LEU A 182 5.56 -9.76 9.40
CA LEU A 182 6.44 -10.54 8.54
C LEU A 182 7.74 -10.83 9.30
N SER A 183 7.94 -12.09 9.71
CA SER A 183 9.08 -12.50 10.54
C SER A 183 9.94 -13.60 9.93
N LYS A 184 9.47 -14.23 8.84
CA LYS A 184 10.24 -15.28 8.18
C LYS A 184 11.33 -14.67 7.30
N HIS A 185 12.57 -14.76 7.76
CA HIS A 185 13.73 -14.39 6.95
C HIS A 185 13.89 -15.31 5.74
N ARG A 186 14.26 -14.70 4.61
CA ARG A 186 14.68 -15.43 3.42
C ARG A 186 16.17 -15.73 3.45
N SER A 187 16.52 -16.88 2.90
CA SER A 187 17.90 -17.36 2.79
C SER A 187 18.41 -17.22 1.36
N LEU A 188 19.70 -17.42 1.14
CA LEU A 188 20.28 -17.43 -0.21
C LEU A 188 19.65 -18.51 -1.12
N LYS A 189 19.13 -19.61 -0.54
CA LYS A 189 18.42 -20.66 -1.30
C LYS A 189 17.12 -20.17 -1.92
N ASP A 190 16.58 -19.04 -1.44
CA ASP A 190 15.36 -18.45 -1.98
C ASP A 190 15.61 -17.63 -3.26
N LEU A 191 16.88 -17.39 -3.66
CA LEU A 191 17.22 -16.65 -4.87
C LEU A 191 16.81 -17.38 -6.16
N ASP A 192 16.84 -18.71 -6.16
CA ASP A 192 16.47 -19.54 -7.32
C ASP A 192 14.95 -19.72 -7.45
N ARG A 193 14.17 -19.24 -6.47
CA ARG A 193 12.73 -19.40 -6.45
C ARG A 193 12.06 -18.27 -7.23
N CYS A 194 11.03 -18.62 -7.98
CA CYS A 194 10.26 -17.61 -8.70
C CYS A 194 9.48 -16.71 -7.73
N ARG A 195 9.13 -15.51 -8.21
CA ARG A 195 8.52 -14.47 -7.39
C ARG A 195 7.14 -14.88 -6.84
N THR A 196 6.35 -15.62 -7.61
CA THR A 196 5.04 -16.15 -7.17
C THR A 196 5.20 -17.08 -5.98
N ASP A 197 6.14 -18.03 -6.03
CA ASP A 197 6.40 -18.97 -4.93
C ASP A 197 6.86 -18.26 -3.65
N LEU A 198 7.61 -17.17 -3.80
CA LEU A 198 8.04 -16.34 -2.69
C LEU A 198 6.84 -15.64 -2.05
N LEU A 199 5.92 -15.09 -2.84
CA LEU A 199 4.72 -14.41 -2.36
C LEU A 199 3.74 -15.36 -1.68
N SER A 200 3.47 -16.53 -2.26
CA SER A 200 2.60 -17.54 -1.64
C SER A 200 3.20 -18.13 -0.37
N ALA A 201 4.53 -18.15 -0.25
CA ALA A 201 5.18 -18.47 1.03
C ALA A 201 5.03 -17.34 2.06
N LEU A 202 5.00 -16.08 1.61
CA LEU A 202 4.78 -14.91 2.46
C LEU A 202 3.35 -14.91 3.01
N GLU A 203 2.33 -15.12 2.16
CA GLU A 203 0.91 -15.29 2.54
C GLU A 203 0.72 -16.24 3.70
N ARG A 204 1.29 -17.45 3.60
CA ARG A 204 1.16 -18.47 4.64
C ARG A 204 1.87 -18.13 5.96
N THR A 205 2.83 -17.22 5.93
CA THR A 205 3.67 -16.88 7.09
C THR A 205 3.32 -15.55 7.71
N ALA A 206 2.63 -14.68 6.96
CA ALA A 206 2.11 -13.43 7.45
C ALA A 206 1.10 -13.69 8.57
N ARG A 207 1.25 -12.99 9.69
CA ARG A 207 0.30 -13.05 10.81
C ARG A 207 -0.42 -11.73 10.92
N THR A 208 -1.75 -11.76 10.84
CA THR A 208 -2.58 -10.55 10.97
C THR A 208 -3.16 -10.47 12.37
N TYR A 209 -3.19 -9.26 12.93
CA TYR A 209 -3.66 -8.95 14.26
C TYR A 209 -4.67 -7.79 14.18
N ASN A 210 -5.74 -7.87 14.95
CA ASN A 210 -6.68 -6.78 15.19
C ASN A 210 -6.55 -6.31 16.63
N ARG A 211 -6.10 -5.06 16.85
CA ARG A 211 -5.95 -4.45 18.19
C ARG A 211 -5.28 -5.37 19.24
N GLY A 212 -4.30 -6.16 18.84
CA GLY A 212 -3.53 -7.07 19.70
C GLY A 212 -4.04 -8.53 19.76
N GLN A 213 -5.20 -8.84 19.17
CA GLN A 213 -5.69 -10.21 19.00
C GLN A 213 -5.25 -10.78 17.65
N VAL A 214 -4.76 -12.02 17.61
CA VAL A 214 -4.42 -12.72 16.35
C VAL A 214 -5.72 -13.00 15.60
N LEU A 215 -5.80 -12.60 14.33
CA LEU A 215 -6.82 -13.11 13.42
C LEU A 215 -6.35 -14.49 12.96
N ALA A 216 -7.21 -15.51 13.12
CA ALA A 216 -6.99 -16.78 12.44
C ALA A 216 -6.95 -16.48 10.93
N VAL A 217 -5.84 -16.85 10.30
CA VAL A 217 -5.67 -16.84 8.84
C VAL A 217 -6.42 -18.03 8.28
#